data_AF-A0A437PM35-F1
#
_entry.id   AF-A0A437PM35-F1
#
_cell.length_a   1.000
_cell.length_b   1.000
_cell.length_c   1.000
_cell.angle_alpha   90.00
_cell.angle_beta   90.00
_cell.angle_gamma   90.00
#
_symmetry.space_group_name_H-M   'P 1'
#
loop_
_entity.id
_entity.type
_entity.pdbx_description
1 polymer ?
#
loop_
_entity_poly.entity_id
_entity_poly.type
_entity_poly.pdbx_seq_one_letter_code
_entity_poly.pdbx_strand_id
1 'polypeptide(L)'
;MTVLAAALLVAFAGTAYYFLDHRKAAAGDSSYAELTARDSDYEFDLAAGKAVPAESADWYLAVTEGEFVFPKDSDAFVAAGYVLSPADCLRGIETEPVTTLPLDDLADERPFCVRSPDEKSIVIVRLIEADPDEGPVTVVISRHDMRG
;
A
#
# COMPACT_ATOMS: atom_id res chain seq x y z
N MET A 1 41.77 35.41 36.78
CA MET A 1 42.34 34.05 36.77
C MET A 1 41.18 33.12 37.15
N THR A 2 40.19 32.83 36.30
CA THR A 2 40.20 31.82 35.22
C THR A 2 40.94 30.55 35.66
N VAL A 3 40.31 29.38 35.75
CA VAL A 3 39.74 28.62 34.61
C VAL A 3 38.59 27.69 35.07
N LEU A 4 37.49 27.69 34.30
CA LEU A 4 36.42 26.68 34.31
C LEU A 4 36.97 25.35 33.78
N ALA A 5 36.73 24.24 34.49
CA ALA A 5 36.94 22.90 33.96
C ALA A 5 35.62 22.36 33.38
N ALA A 6 35.54 22.33 32.05
CA ALA A 6 34.50 21.65 31.29
C ALA A 6 34.84 20.15 31.19
N ALA A 7 33.87 19.29 31.50
CA ALA A 7 33.95 17.87 31.18
C ALA A 7 33.05 17.60 29.96
N LEU A 8 33.70 17.37 28.81
CA LEU A 8 33.11 16.92 27.56
C LEU A 8 32.62 15.47 27.72
N LEU A 9 31.33 15.24 27.47
CA LEU A 9 30.82 13.90 27.15
C LEU A 9 30.73 13.77 25.64
N VAL A 10 31.64 12.97 25.08
CA VAL A 10 31.54 12.45 23.71
C VAL A 10 30.97 11.04 23.81
N ALA A 11 29.78 10.84 23.26
CA ALA A 11 29.27 9.50 22.94
C ALA A 11 28.78 9.53 21.48
N PHE A 12 29.59 8.95 20.59
CA PHE A 12 29.20 8.63 19.22
C PHE A 12 28.60 7.22 19.21
N ALA A 13 27.35 7.10 18.79
CA ALA A 13 26.72 5.91 18.22
C ALA A 13 25.50 6.46 17.46
N GLY A 14 25.43 6.51 16.14
CA GLY A 14 25.63 5.43 15.19
C GLY A 14 24.27 5.22 14.50
N THR A 15 24.21 5.47 13.18
CA THR A 15 23.11 5.07 12.27
C THR A 15 21.70 5.64 12.51
N ALA A 16 21.53 6.96 12.34
CA ALA A 16 20.22 7.57 12.05
C ALA A 16 20.14 8.14 10.61
N TYR A 17 20.99 7.65 9.69
CA TYR A 17 21.19 8.25 8.37
C TYR A 17 20.49 7.52 7.20
N TYR A 18 19.56 6.58 7.43
CA TYR A 18 18.87 5.86 6.34
C TYR A 18 17.37 6.13 6.22
N PHE A 19 16.83 7.14 6.89
CA PHE A 19 15.38 7.45 6.81
C PHE A 19 15.03 8.75 6.06
N LEU A 20 15.97 9.33 5.29
CA LEU A 20 15.79 10.63 4.62
C LEU A 20 15.86 10.61 3.09
N ASP A 21 15.58 9.47 2.42
CA ASP A 21 15.55 9.45 0.95
C ASP A 21 14.51 8.53 0.30
N HIS A 22 13.26 8.50 0.80
CA HIS A 22 12.13 8.19 -0.08
C HIS A 22 11.48 9.48 -0.57
N ARG A 23 12.06 9.96 -1.66
CA ARG A 23 11.46 10.80 -2.71
C ARG A 23 10.20 11.55 -2.29
N LYS A 24 10.42 12.83 -1.99
CA LYS A 24 9.52 13.94 -2.29
C LYS A 24 8.60 13.58 -3.48
N ALA A 25 7.37 13.17 -3.18
CA ALA A 25 6.34 12.93 -4.15
C ALA A 25 6.22 14.18 -5.02
N ALA A 26 6.45 14.02 -6.32
CA ALA A 26 6.10 15.03 -7.29
C ALA A 26 4.58 15.25 -7.18
N ALA A 27 4.19 16.52 -7.07
CA ALA A 27 2.85 16.95 -6.74
C ALA A 27 1.77 16.35 -7.65
N GLY A 28 0.89 15.57 -7.04
CA GLY A 28 -0.34 15.05 -7.61
C GLY A 28 -1.11 14.24 -6.58
N ASP A 29 -1.65 14.92 -5.55
CA ASP A 29 -2.74 14.46 -4.66
C ASP A 29 -2.79 12.95 -4.33
N SER A 30 -1.63 12.35 -4.04
CA SER A 30 -1.52 10.92 -3.82
C SER A 30 -0.86 10.63 -2.49
N SER A 31 -1.57 9.92 -1.61
CA SER A 31 -0.99 9.39 -0.37
C SER A 31 -0.37 8.03 -0.65
N TYR A 32 0.92 7.89 -0.34
CA TYR A 32 1.67 6.65 -0.41
C TYR A 32 1.84 6.06 1.01
N ALA A 33 1.59 4.77 1.17
CA ALA A 33 1.76 4.09 2.46
C ALA A 33 2.20 2.64 2.29
N GLU A 34 3.07 2.17 3.19
CA GLU A 34 3.37 0.75 3.38
C GLU A 34 2.56 0.26 4.58
N LEU A 35 1.78 -0.80 4.38
CA LEU A 35 0.80 -1.31 5.32
C LEU A 35 1.03 -2.80 5.56
N THR A 36 0.88 -3.24 6.80
CA THR A 36 0.96 -4.66 7.16
C THR A 36 -0.33 -5.07 7.87
N ALA A 37 -1.02 -6.07 7.32
CA ALA A 37 -2.04 -6.84 8.02
C ALA A 37 -1.32 -7.95 8.78
N ARG A 38 -1.49 -8.01 10.10
CA ARG A 38 -0.73 -8.93 10.95
C ARG A 38 -1.16 -10.39 10.77
N ASP A 39 -2.45 -10.57 10.53
CA ASP A 39 -3.17 -11.83 10.42
C ASP A 39 -4.53 -11.53 9.75
N SER A 40 -5.37 -12.55 9.61
CA SER A 40 -6.69 -12.44 8.97
C SER A 40 -7.71 -11.59 9.73
N ASP A 41 -7.43 -11.20 10.98
CA ASP A 41 -8.31 -10.30 11.75
C ASP A 41 -8.12 -8.83 11.34
N TYR A 42 -7.26 -8.55 10.35
CA TYR A 42 -7.00 -7.22 9.79
C TYR A 42 -7.24 -7.17 8.28
N GLU A 43 -7.66 -6.00 7.81
CA GLU A 43 -7.79 -5.63 6.40
C GLU A 43 -7.12 -4.28 6.16
N PHE A 44 -6.91 -3.93 4.88
CA PHE A 44 -6.41 -2.62 4.49
C PHE A 44 -7.59 -1.70 4.15
N ASP A 45 -7.79 -0.65 4.93
CA ASP A 45 -8.67 0.47 4.58
C ASP A 45 -8.00 1.29 3.47
N LEU A 46 -8.52 1.15 2.25
CA LEU A 46 -8.00 1.80 1.05
C LEU A 46 -8.31 3.31 1.02
N ALA A 47 -9.35 3.74 1.73
CA ALA A 47 -9.67 5.15 1.86
C ALA A 47 -8.72 5.84 2.84
N ALA A 48 -8.53 5.28 4.04
CA ALA A 48 -7.67 5.88 5.07
C ALA A 48 -6.18 5.60 4.86
N GLY A 49 -5.86 4.59 4.04
CA GLY A 49 -4.50 4.09 3.83
C GLY A 49 -3.90 3.52 5.10
N LYS A 50 -4.58 2.56 5.73
CA LYS A 50 -4.20 1.96 7.01
C LYS A 50 -4.59 0.47 7.05
N ALA A 51 -3.85 -0.33 7.82
CA ALA A 51 -4.38 -1.61 8.29
C ALA A 51 -5.33 -1.36 9.47
N VAL A 52 -6.51 -1.96 9.42
CA VAL A 52 -7.61 -1.82 10.40
C VAL A 52 -8.16 -3.21 10.73
N PRO A 53 -8.92 -3.40 11.82
CA PRO A 53 -9.62 -4.65 12.07
C PRO A 53 -10.51 -5.03 10.88
N ALA A 54 -10.63 -6.31 10.59
CA ALA A 54 -11.48 -6.82 9.51
C ALA A 54 -12.94 -6.35 9.68
N GLU A 55 -13.64 -6.19 8.55
CA GLU A 55 -15.04 -5.74 8.46
C GLU A 55 -15.30 -4.32 9.03
N SER A 56 -14.28 -3.46 9.04
CA SER A 56 -14.40 -2.09 9.58
C SER A 56 -14.31 -0.98 8.54
N ALA A 57 -13.82 -1.28 7.32
CA ALA A 57 -13.73 -0.34 6.22
C ALA A 57 -14.76 -0.65 5.12
N ASP A 58 -15.39 0.39 4.57
CA ASP A 58 -16.33 0.25 3.44
C ASP A 58 -15.61 -0.02 2.11
N TRP A 59 -14.38 0.50 1.96
CA TRP A 59 -13.52 0.27 0.82
C TRP A 59 -12.21 -0.34 1.29
N TYR A 60 -12.12 -1.66 1.15
CA TYR A 60 -11.10 -2.47 1.80
C TYR A 60 -10.37 -3.40 0.84
N LEU A 61 -9.25 -3.93 1.32
CA LEU A 61 -8.57 -5.09 0.77
C LEU A 61 -8.28 -6.06 1.92
N ALA A 62 -8.99 -7.18 1.97
CA ALA A 62 -8.81 -8.21 2.99
C ALA A 62 -7.96 -9.36 2.43
N VAL A 63 -7.23 -10.06 3.30
CA VAL A 63 -6.51 -11.30 2.93
C VAL A 63 -7.35 -12.47 3.39
N THR A 64 -7.70 -13.37 2.48
CA THR A 64 -8.51 -14.55 2.79
C THR A 64 -8.06 -15.70 1.89
N GLU A 65 -7.78 -16.88 2.46
CA GLU A 65 -7.48 -18.11 1.71
C GLU A 65 -6.43 -17.96 0.58
N GLY A 66 -5.41 -17.10 0.78
CA GLY A 66 -4.35 -16.87 -0.20
C GLY A 66 -4.72 -15.93 -1.35
N GLU A 67 -5.80 -15.16 -1.22
CA GLU A 67 -6.18 -14.10 -2.16
C GLU A 67 -6.53 -12.80 -1.46
N PHE A 68 -6.47 -11.70 -2.22
CA PHE A 68 -7.06 -10.44 -1.82
C PHE A 68 -8.55 -10.39 -2.19
N VAL A 69 -9.38 -10.00 -1.22
CA VAL A 69 -10.81 -9.76 -1.39
C VAL A 69 -11.10 -8.26 -1.24
N PHE A 70 -11.95 -7.73 -2.11
CA PHE A 70 -12.39 -6.33 -2.12
C PHE A 70 -13.92 -6.24 -2.27
N PRO A 71 -14.55 -5.07 -1.99
CA PRO A 71 -15.99 -4.91 -2.11
C PRO A 71 -16.52 -5.28 -3.51
N LYS A 72 -17.69 -5.91 -3.58
CA LYS A 72 -18.28 -6.40 -4.85
C LYS A 72 -18.66 -5.30 -5.84
N ASP A 73 -18.83 -4.08 -5.35
CA ASP A 73 -19.12 -2.87 -6.10
C ASP A 73 -17.85 -2.07 -6.45
N SER A 74 -16.68 -2.57 -6.07
CA SER A 74 -15.39 -2.10 -6.57
C SER A 74 -14.96 -2.92 -7.79
N ASP A 75 -14.13 -2.33 -8.63
CA ASP A 75 -13.51 -3.01 -9.77
C ASP A 75 -12.00 -3.09 -9.58
N ALA A 76 -11.38 -4.15 -10.08
CA ALA A 76 -9.93 -4.32 -10.02
C ALA A 76 -9.32 -4.64 -11.38
N PHE A 77 -8.02 -4.35 -11.50
CA PHE A 77 -7.21 -4.68 -12.67
C PHE A 77 -5.80 -5.04 -12.25
N VAL A 78 -5.24 -6.11 -12.81
CA VAL A 78 -3.84 -6.54 -12.61
C VAL A 78 -3.02 -6.15 -13.83
N ALA A 79 -1.93 -5.42 -13.62
CA ALA A 79 -1.07 -5.02 -14.72
C ALA A 79 -0.30 -6.21 -15.31
N ALA A 80 -0.11 -6.20 -16.63
CA ALA A 80 0.80 -7.14 -17.29
C ALA A 80 2.29 -6.83 -17.07
N GLY A 81 2.62 -5.66 -16.49
CA GLY A 81 4.00 -5.21 -16.28
C GLY A 81 4.20 -4.49 -14.94
N TYR A 82 5.44 -4.11 -14.64
CA TYR A 82 5.84 -3.62 -13.31
C TYR A 82 5.51 -2.15 -13.02
N VAL A 83 4.99 -1.40 -13.98
CA VAL A 83 4.60 0.01 -13.80
C VAL A 83 3.15 0.14 -14.18
N LEU A 84 2.37 0.72 -13.27
CA LEU A 84 0.95 0.95 -13.44
C LEU A 84 0.66 2.40 -13.06
N SER A 85 0.00 3.14 -13.96
CA SER A 85 -0.45 4.51 -13.71
C SER A 85 -1.96 4.53 -13.46
N PRO A 86 -2.52 5.59 -12.83
CA PRO A 86 -3.96 5.70 -12.66
C PRO A 86 -4.75 5.64 -13.98
N ALA A 87 -4.21 6.22 -15.05
CA ALA A 87 -4.84 6.18 -16.38
C ALA A 87 -4.82 4.79 -17.02
N ASP A 88 -3.77 3.99 -16.76
CA ASP A 88 -3.71 2.61 -17.22
C ASP A 88 -4.63 1.71 -16.40
N CYS A 89 -4.76 1.97 -15.11
CA CYS A 89 -5.74 1.33 -14.24
C CYS A 89 -7.18 1.52 -14.73
N LEU A 90 -7.57 2.77 -15.02
CA LEU A 90 -8.91 3.05 -15.53
C LEU A 90 -9.18 2.29 -16.83
N ARG A 91 -8.24 2.38 -17.77
CA ARG A 91 -8.34 1.65 -19.05
C ARG A 91 -8.44 0.15 -18.83
N GLY A 92 -7.59 -0.40 -17.96
CA GLY A 92 -7.55 -1.83 -17.64
C GLY A 92 -8.86 -2.32 -17.01
N ILE A 93 -9.42 -1.57 -16.07
CA ILE A 93 -10.73 -1.86 -15.47
C ILE A 93 -11.84 -1.85 -16.53
N GLU A 94 -11.83 -0.88 -17.44
CA GLU A 94 -12.84 -0.78 -18.49
C GLU A 94 -12.74 -1.89 -19.55
N THR A 95 -11.55 -2.44 -19.78
CA THR A 95 -11.31 -3.42 -20.85
C THR A 95 -11.23 -4.86 -20.36
N GLU A 96 -10.58 -5.08 -19.22
CA GLU A 96 -10.18 -6.40 -18.70
C GLU A 96 -10.27 -6.42 -17.16
N PRO A 97 -11.46 -6.17 -16.57
CA PRO A 97 -11.61 -6.20 -15.12
C PRO A 97 -11.39 -7.62 -14.58
N VAL A 98 -10.82 -7.70 -13.38
CA VAL A 98 -10.68 -8.96 -12.63
C VAL A 98 -11.56 -8.96 -11.40
N THR A 99 -12.01 -10.15 -11.02
CA THR A 99 -12.83 -10.36 -9.81
C THR A 99 -12.11 -11.16 -8.73
N THR A 100 -10.90 -11.64 -9.02
CA THR A 100 -10.07 -12.47 -8.13
C THR A 100 -8.64 -11.96 -8.16
N LEU A 101 -7.97 -11.97 -7.01
CA LEU A 101 -6.60 -11.49 -6.85
C LEU A 101 -5.78 -12.50 -6.02
N PRO A 102 -5.40 -13.66 -6.58
CA PRO A 102 -4.54 -14.62 -5.89
C PRO A 102 -3.20 -13.99 -5.54
N LEU A 103 -2.69 -14.22 -4.32
CA LEU A 103 -1.40 -13.65 -3.89
C LEU A 103 -0.24 -14.15 -4.75
N ASP A 104 -0.29 -15.39 -5.22
CA ASP A 104 0.72 -16.00 -6.09
C ASP A 104 0.86 -15.27 -7.44
N ASP A 105 -0.24 -14.74 -7.98
CA ASP A 105 -0.22 -13.95 -9.23
C ASP A 105 0.43 -12.57 -9.03
N LEU A 106 0.60 -12.15 -7.77
CA LEU A 106 1.08 -10.84 -7.35
C LEU A 106 2.49 -10.87 -6.74
N ALA A 107 2.99 -12.05 -6.36
CA ALA A 107 4.21 -12.26 -5.57
C ALA A 107 5.50 -11.67 -6.17
N ASP A 108 5.56 -11.49 -7.50
CA ASP A 108 6.67 -10.80 -8.18
C ASP A 108 6.52 -9.26 -8.16
N GLU A 109 5.98 -8.70 -7.07
CA GLU A 109 5.63 -7.28 -6.92
C GLU A 109 4.77 -6.71 -8.06
N ARG A 110 3.95 -7.58 -8.67
CA ARG A 110 3.10 -7.20 -9.80
C ARG A 110 2.04 -6.22 -9.31
N PRO A 111 2.00 -4.98 -9.84
CA PRO A 111 1.03 -4.02 -9.38
C PRO A 111 -0.36 -4.35 -9.90
N PHE A 112 -1.35 -4.07 -9.08
CA PHE A 112 -2.76 -4.07 -9.45
C PHE A 112 -3.41 -2.79 -8.93
N CYS A 113 -4.66 -2.58 -9.26
CA CYS A 113 -5.43 -1.51 -8.66
C CYS A 113 -6.86 -1.91 -8.38
N VAL A 114 -7.45 -1.17 -7.45
CA VAL A 114 -8.84 -1.28 -7.03
C VAL A 114 -9.45 0.11 -7.14
N ARG A 115 -10.57 0.23 -7.85
CA ARG A 115 -11.39 1.46 -7.93
C ARG A 115 -12.40 1.48 -6.80
N SER A 116 -12.66 2.65 -6.23
CA SER A 116 -13.65 2.81 -5.17
C SER A 116 -15.07 2.55 -5.68
N PRO A 117 -16.00 2.10 -4.81
CA PRO A 117 -17.39 1.89 -5.19
C PRO A 117 -18.11 3.11 -5.77
N ASP A 118 -17.69 4.33 -5.36
CA ASP A 118 -18.25 5.58 -5.87
C ASP A 118 -17.58 6.08 -7.16
N GLU A 119 -16.62 5.30 -7.69
CA GLU A 119 -15.83 5.59 -8.89
C GLU A 119 -15.01 6.88 -8.83
N LYS A 120 -14.78 7.46 -7.63
CA LYS A 120 -14.04 8.72 -7.47
C LYS A 120 -12.58 8.55 -7.07
N SER A 121 -12.17 7.35 -6.70
CA SER A 121 -10.80 7.08 -6.25
C SER A 121 -10.30 5.77 -6.81
N ILE A 122 -8.98 5.68 -6.99
CA ILE A 122 -8.31 4.43 -7.33
C ILE A 122 -7.07 4.27 -6.47
N VAL A 123 -6.82 3.05 -6.00
CA VAL A 123 -5.58 2.72 -5.30
C VAL A 123 -4.79 1.76 -6.16
N ILE A 124 -3.51 2.07 -6.36
CA ILE A 124 -2.53 1.15 -6.93
C ILE A 124 -1.84 0.44 -5.78
N VAL A 125 -1.84 -0.89 -5.81
CA VAL A 125 -1.32 -1.77 -4.76
C VAL A 125 -0.19 -2.61 -5.32
N ARG A 126 0.83 -2.85 -4.51
CA ARG A 126 1.87 -3.86 -4.73
C ARG A 126 1.98 -4.73 -3.51
N LEU A 127 1.95 -6.05 -3.72
CA LEU A 127 2.31 -7.01 -2.69
C LEU A 127 3.84 -6.96 -2.52
N ILE A 128 4.29 -6.77 -1.28
CA ILE A 128 5.72 -6.78 -0.92
C ILE A 128 6.09 -8.10 -0.26
N GLU A 129 5.22 -8.58 0.62
CA GLU A 129 5.44 -9.81 1.38
C GLU A 129 4.10 -10.46 1.69
N ALA A 130 4.03 -11.77 1.50
CA ALA A 130 2.95 -12.62 2.00
C ALA A 130 3.56 -13.89 2.58
N ASP A 131 3.23 -14.18 3.83
CA ASP A 131 3.56 -15.48 4.43
C ASP A 131 2.59 -16.54 3.89
N PRO A 132 3.08 -17.67 3.36
CA PRO A 132 2.23 -18.73 2.80
C PRO A 132 1.36 -19.45 3.84
N ASP A 133 1.65 -19.34 5.13
CA ASP A 133 0.96 -20.04 6.23
C ASP A 133 0.04 -19.09 7.03
N GLU A 134 -0.72 -18.22 6.35
CA GLU A 134 -1.66 -17.24 6.96
C GLU A 134 -1.00 -16.22 7.90
N GLY A 135 0.29 -15.95 7.70
CA GLY A 135 1.03 -14.94 8.45
C GLY A 135 0.84 -13.51 7.93
N PRO A 136 1.70 -12.57 8.36
CA PRO A 136 1.58 -11.18 7.98
C PRO A 136 1.65 -10.96 6.46
N VAL A 137 0.83 -10.04 5.97
CA VAL A 137 0.86 -9.59 4.57
C VAL A 137 1.19 -8.11 4.56
N THR A 138 2.18 -7.73 3.75
CA THR A 138 2.62 -6.35 3.60
C THR A 138 2.40 -5.88 2.17
N VAL A 139 1.76 -4.72 2.04
CA VAL A 139 1.51 -4.05 0.77
C VAL A 139 2.04 -2.63 0.78
N VAL A 140 2.39 -2.15 -0.40
CA VAL A 140 2.54 -0.73 -0.67
C VAL A 140 1.32 -0.25 -1.45
N ILE A 141 0.72 0.86 -1.02
CA ILE A 141 -0.39 1.49 -1.69
C ILE A 141 -0.07 2.92 -2.12
N SER A 142 -0.66 3.34 -3.24
CA SER A 142 -0.73 4.73 -3.68
C SER A 142 -2.18 5.05 -4.05
N ARG A 143 -2.82 5.93 -3.27
CA ARG A 143 -4.18 6.40 -3.54
C ARG A 143 -4.17 7.58 -4.50
N HIS A 144 -5.14 7.62 -5.40
CA HIS A 144 -5.33 8.71 -6.35
C HIS A 144 -6.82 9.07 -6.44
N ASP A 145 -7.14 10.33 -6.19
CA ASP A 145 -8.48 10.84 -6.42
C ASP A 145 -8.67 11.14 -7.92
N MET A 146 -9.76 10.64 -8.48
CA MET A 146 -10.15 10.86 -9.87
C MET A 146 -10.94 12.15 -9.93
N ARG A 147 -10.26 13.25 -10.25
CA ARG A 147 -10.94 14.53 -10.51
C ARG A 147 -11.81 14.37 -11.76
N GLY A 148 -13.12 14.60 -11.60
CA GLY A 148 -14.07 14.74 -12.71
C GLY A 148 -13.86 16.02 -13.50
#